data_AF-A0A757ZDP9-F1
#
_entry.id   AF-A0A757ZDP9-F1
#
_cell.length_a   1.000
_cell.length_b   1.000
_cell.length_c   1.000
_cell.angle_alpha   90.00
_cell.angle_beta   90.00
_cell.angle_gamma   90.00
#
_symmetry.space_group_name_H-M   'P 1'
#
loop_
_entity.id
_entity.type
_entity.pdbx_description
1 polymer ?
#
loop_
_entity_poly.entity_id
_entity_poly.type
_entity_poly.pdbx_seq_one_letter_code
_entity_poly.pdbx_strand_id
1 'polypeptide(L)' 'MFKEAVTMSHKELNRLQIIQETVCRNITQEQAAARTGVSVRQIKRLVHRYRTEGAEGLI' A
#
# COMPACT_ATOMS: atom_id res chain seq x y z
N MET A 1 6.34 11.29 23.64
CA MET A 1 5.86 10.38 22.57
C MET A 1 6.64 10.72 21.32
N PHE A 2 7.60 9.88 20.93
CA PHE A 2 8.38 10.12 19.72
C PHE A 2 7.46 9.95 18.51
N LYS A 3 7.35 10.98 17.67
CA LYS A 3 6.71 10.89 16.36
C LYS A 3 7.80 10.43 15.39
N GLU A 4 7.88 9.14 15.16
CA GLU A 4 8.69 8.62 14.05
C GLU A 4 7.98 9.00 12.75
N ALA A 5 8.73 9.66 11.86
CA ALA A 5 8.22 10.16 10.59
C ALA A 5 8.77 9.30 9.45
N VAL A 6 7.87 8.78 8.63
CA VAL A 6 8.23 8.03 7.42
C VAL A 6 8.29 8.98 6.25
N THR A 7 9.46 9.10 5.62
CA THR A 7 9.65 9.90 4.40
C THR A 7 9.28 9.06 3.18
N MET A 8 8.39 9.57 2.32
CA MET A 8 7.93 8.88 1.12
C MET A 8 7.96 9.79 -0.09
N SER A 9 8.22 9.21 -1.27
CA SER A 9 7.98 9.87 -2.54
C SER A 9 6.47 10.03 -2.80
N HIS A 10 6.07 10.97 -3.66
CA HIS A 10 4.66 11.08 -4.09
C HIS A 10 4.10 9.78 -4.67
N LYS A 11 4.96 8.97 -5.31
CA LYS A 11 4.59 7.65 -5.84
C LYS A 11 4.31 6.64 -4.73
N GLU A 12 5.11 6.65 -3.67
CA GLU A 12 4.89 5.82 -2.48
C GLU A 12 3.65 6.26 -1.70
N LEU A 13 3.39 7.57 -1.58
CA LEU A 13 2.16 8.08 -0.97
C LEU A 13 0.91 7.62 -1.73
N ASN A 14 0.92 7.71 -3.07
CA ASN A 14 -0.18 7.19 -3.89
C ASN A 14 -0.38 5.69 -3.71
N ARG A 15 0.72 4.92 -3.62
CA ARG A 15 0.66 3.48 -3.34
C ARG A 15 0.07 3.21 -1.95
N LEU A 16 0.48 3.96 -0.93
CA LEU A 16 -0.03 3.84 0.43
C LEU A 16 -1.55 4.00 0.46
N GLN A 17 -2.08 5.03 -0.20
CA GLN A 17 -3.53 5.25 -0.28
C GLN A 17 -4.25 4.05 -0.90
N ILE A 18 -3.76 3.54 -2.04
CA ILE A 18 -4.40 2.40 -2.73
C ILE A 18 -4.34 1.13 -1.88
N ILE A 19 -3.22 0.89 -1.18
CA ILE A 19 -3.10 -0.27 -0.29
C ILE A 19 -4.02 -0.15 0.92
N GLN A 20 -4.17 1.04 1.51
CA GLN A 20 -5.13 1.30 2.58
C GLN A 20 -6.57 1.03 2.13
N GLU A 21 -6.98 1.54 0.96
CA GLU A 21 -8.30 1.27 0.37
C GLU A 21 -8.53 -0.24 0.16
N THR A 22 -7.49 -0.97 -0.27
CA THR A 22 -7.56 -2.43 -0.47
C THR A 22 -7.69 -3.18 0.85
N VAL A 23 -6.95 -2.77 1.88
CA VAL A 23 -6.98 -3.39 3.22
C VAL A 23 -8.33 -3.16 3.91
N CYS A 24 -8.88 -1.94 3.76
CA CYS A 24 -10.22 -1.56 4.22
C CYS A 24 -11.34 -2.20 3.39
N ARG A 25 -11.01 -2.96 2.33
CA ARG A 25 -11.96 -3.60 1.40
C ARG A 25 -12.86 -2.60 0.66
N ASN A 26 -12.42 -1.36 0.50
CA ASN A 26 -13.10 -0.36 -0.33
C ASN A 26 -12.91 -0.65 -1.83
N ILE A 27 -11.80 -1.30 -2.18
CA ILE A 27 -11.51 -1.79 -3.53
C ILE A 27 -10.98 -3.22 -3.47
N THR A 28 -11.16 -3.97 -4.56
CA THR A 28 -10.57 -5.31 -4.70
C THR A 28 -9.09 -5.24 -5.08
N GLN A 29 -8.38 -6.36 -4.96
CA GLN A 29 -6.97 -6.43 -5.33
C GLN A 29 -6.77 -6.27 -6.85
N GLU A 30 -7.75 -6.70 -7.66
CA GLU A 30 -7.80 -6.52 -9.10
C GLU A 30 -7.96 -5.04 -9.46
N GLN A 31 -8.85 -4.33 -8.76
CA GLN A 31 -9.02 -2.88 -8.94
C GLN A 31 -7.76 -2.10 -8.54
N ALA A 32 -7.12 -2.49 -7.43
CA ALA A 32 -5.85 -1.90 -7.00
C ALA A 32 -4.72 -2.14 -8.02
N ALA A 33 -4.63 -3.36 -8.56
CA ALA A 33 -3.68 -3.73 -9.59
C ALA A 33 -3.86 -2.88 -10.86
N ALA A 34 -5.11 -2.71 -11.31
CA ALA A 34 -5.45 -1.88 -12.47
C ALA A 34 -5.06 -0.40 -12.25
N ARG A 35 -5.34 0.17 -11.07
CA ARG A 35 -5.02 1.57 -10.74
C ARG A 35 -3.51 1.84 -10.63
N THR A 36 -2.73 0.85 -10.21
CA THR A 36 -1.28 0.99 -9.99
C THR A 36 -0.44 0.51 -11.17
N GLY A 37 -1.04 -0.20 -12.13
CA GLY A 37 -0.33 -0.79 -13.26
C GLY A 37 0.57 -1.98 -12.88
N VAL A 38 0.32 -2.63 -11.74
CA VAL A 38 1.10 -3.79 -11.26
C VAL A 38 0.25 -5.04 -11.21
N SER A 39 0.89 -6.21 -11.13
CA SER A 39 0.16 -7.47 -11.01
C SER A 39 -0.61 -7.60 -9.68
N VAL A 40 -1.73 -8.33 -9.69
CA VAL A 40 -2.47 -8.69 -8.46
C VAL A 40 -1.58 -9.38 -7.43
N ARG A 41 -0.59 -10.19 -7.87
CA ARG A 41 0.39 -10.80 -6.94
C ARG A 41 1.23 -9.76 -6.22
N GLN A 42 1.59 -8.68 -6.90
CA GLN A 42 2.31 -7.57 -6.28
C GLN A 42 1.44 -6.83 -5.27
N ILE A 43 0.16 -6.61 -5.58
CA ILE A 43 -0.81 -6.09 -4.61
C ILE A 43 -0.88 -6.99 -3.37
N LYS A 44 -1.01 -8.31 -3.54
CA LYS A 44 -1.02 -9.26 -2.40
C LYS A 44 0.23 -9.13 -1.53
N ARG A 45 1.42 -9.03 -2.13
CA ARG A 45 2.67 -8.83 -1.39
C ARG A 45 2.69 -7.50 -0.65
N LEU A 46 2.26 -6.41 -1.29
CA LEU A 46 2.21 -5.09 -0.66
C LEU A 46 1.21 -5.05 0.50
N VAL A 47 0.03 -5.65 0.34
CA VAL A 47 -0.96 -5.80 1.41
C VAL A 47 -0.39 -6.62 2.57
N HIS A 48 0.36 -7.68 2.29
CA HIS A 48 1.01 -8.47 3.33
C HIS A 48 2.04 -7.63 4.11
N ARG A 49 2.98 -6.97 3.42
CA ARG A 49 3.97 -6.10 4.06
C ARG A 49 3.33 -4.96 4.84
N TYR A 50 2.27 -4.34 4.32
CA TYR A 50 1.57 -3.28 5.03
C TYR A 50 0.91 -3.78 6.33
N ARG A 51 0.42 -5.02 6.36
CA ARG A 51 -0.15 -5.61 7.58
C ARG A 51 0.89 -5.99 8.62
N THR A 52 2.12 -6.31 8.20
CA THR A 52 3.21 -6.71 9.10
C THR A 52 4.04 -5.53 9.58
N GLU A 53 4.29 -4.56 8.70
CA GLU A 53 5.27 -3.47 8.89
C GLU A 53 4.62 -2.08 8.82
N GLY A 54 3.32 -1.98 8.54
CA GLY A 54 2.65 -0.68 8.36
C GLY A 54 3.14 0.05 7.10
N ALA A 55 3.21 1.39 7.18
CA ALA A 55 3.62 2.22 6.04
C ALA A 55 5.09 1.98 5.61
N GLU A 56 5.96 1.55 6.53
CA GLU A 56 7.37 1.27 6.24
C GLU A 56 7.55 0.13 5.24
N GLY A 57 6.66 -0.88 5.29
CA GLY A 57 6.68 -2.00 4.33
C GLY A 57 6.29 -1.63 2.88
N LEU A 58 6.02 -0.35 2.59
CA LEU A 58 5.64 0.15 1.27
C LEU A 58 6.69 1.05 0.60
N ILE A 59 7.74 1.41 1.34
CA ILE A 59 8.92 2.13 0.84
C ILE A 59 9.74 1.20 -0.06
#